data_AF-A0A2K6A8D2-F1
#
_entry.id   AF-A0A2K6A8D2-F1
#
_cell.length_a   1.000
_cell.length_b   1.000
_cell.length_c   1.000
_cell.angle_alpha   90.00
_cell.angle_beta   90.00
_cell.angle_gamma   90.00
#
_symmetry.space_group_name_H-M   'P 1'
#
loop_
_entity.id
_entity.type
_entity.pdbx_description
1 polymer ?
#
loop_
_entity_poly.entity_id
_entity_poly.type
_entity_poly.pdbx_seq_one_letter_code
_entity_poly.pdbx_strand_id
1 'polypeptide(L)'
;MPREERATWKSNYFLKIIQLLDDYPKCFIVGADNVSSKQMQQIRISLCGKAVVLMGKNTMMRKAIRGHLENNPALEKLLPHIRGNVGFVFTKEDLSEIRDMLLANKVPAAAHAGAIAPCEVTVPAQNTGLGPEKTSFSQALGLWISLLCGSPFSRTLSCKL
;
A
#
# COMPACT_ATOMS: atom_id res chain seq x y z
N MET A 1 -9.99 18.55 17.88
CA MET A 1 -9.48 19.76 17.18
C MET A 1 -10.64 20.41 16.46
N PRO A 2 -10.76 21.75 16.48
CA PRO A 2 -11.80 22.46 15.75
C PRO A 2 -11.70 22.17 14.26
N ARG A 3 -12.84 22.11 13.58
CA ARG A 3 -12.88 21.99 12.13
C ARG A 3 -12.43 23.33 11.55
N GLU A 4 -11.15 23.44 11.18
CA GLU A 4 -10.64 24.61 10.46
C GLU A 4 -11.47 24.88 9.20
N GLU A 5 -11.58 26.15 8.85
CA GLU A 5 -12.18 26.56 7.59
C GLU A 5 -11.45 25.91 6.41
N ARG A 6 -12.22 25.48 5.41
CA ARG A 6 -11.68 24.72 4.27
C ARG A 6 -10.63 25.51 3.47
N ALA A 7 -10.71 26.83 3.50
CA ALA A 7 -9.76 27.71 2.81
C ALA A 7 -8.39 27.71 3.51
N THR A 8 -8.36 27.90 4.83
CA THR A 8 -7.13 27.91 5.63
C THR A 8 -6.45 26.54 5.63
N TRP A 9 -7.22 25.45 5.69
CA TRP A 9 -6.65 24.11 5.57
C TRP A 9 -5.94 23.89 4.22
N LYS A 10 -6.52 24.37 3.12
CA LYS A 10 -5.91 24.26 1.79
C LYS A 10 -4.61 25.06 1.71
N SER A 11 -4.60 26.31 2.19
CA SER A 11 -3.37 27.13 2.19
C SER A 11 -2.27 26.51 3.03
N ASN A 12 -2.61 26.02 4.24
CA ASN A 12 -1.66 25.33 5.12
C ASN A 12 -1.09 24.08 4.44
N TYR A 13 -1.92 23.32 3.74
CA TYR A 13 -1.48 22.15 2.98
C TYR A 13 -0.56 22.51 1.82
N PHE A 14 -0.84 23.60 1.10
CA PHE A 14 0.05 24.12 0.06
C PHE A 14 1.41 24.49 0.65
N LEU A 15 1.45 25.30 1.70
CA LEU A 15 2.70 25.70 2.36
C LEU A 15 3.52 24.50 2.82
N LYS A 16 2.86 23.47 3.38
CA LYS A 16 3.52 22.24 3.81
C LYS A 16 4.16 21.45 2.67
N ILE A 17 3.51 21.35 1.50
CA ILE A 17 4.11 20.69 0.34
C ILE A 17 5.35 21.44 -0.13
N ILE A 18 5.26 22.75 -0.18
CA ILE A 18 6.34 23.62 -0.67
C ILE A 18 7.57 23.45 0.21
N GLN A 19 7.38 23.56 1.53
CA GLN A 19 8.44 23.31 2.50
C GLN A 19 9.09 21.94 2.32
N LEU A 20 8.29 20.88 2.13
CA LEU A 20 8.82 19.53 1.93
C LEU A 20 9.55 19.36 0.58
N LEU A 21 9.15 20.07 -0.47
CA LEU A 21 9.83 20.05 -1.77
C LEU A 21 11.17 20.80 -1.72
N ASP A 22 11.25 21.87 -0.94
CA ASP A 22 12.49 22.64 -0.77
C ASP A 22 13.47 21.95 0.20
N ASP A 23 12.96 21.35 1.28
CA ASP A 23 13.78 20.71 2.31
C ASP A 23 14.45 19.41 1.85
N TYR A 24 13.80 18.67 0.94
CA TYR A 24 14.19 17.32 0.55
C TYR A 24 14.52 17.24 -0.96
N PRO A 25 15.76 16.93 -1.34
CA PRO A 25 16.15 16.89 -2.76
C PRO A 25 15.63 15.65 -3.50
N LYS A 26 15.29 14.58 -2.78
CA LYS A 26 14.86 13.29 -3.35
C LYS A 26 13.43 12.99 -2.90
N CYS A 27 12.63 12.46 -3.83
CA CYS A 27 11.26 12.02 -3.55
C CYS A 27 10.93 10.70 -4.25
N PHE A 28 10.12 9.88 -3.60
CA PHE A 28 9.49 8.69 -4.18
C PHE A 28 8.01 8.93 -4.42
N ILE A 29 7.51 8.38 -5.53
CA ILE A 29 6.09 8.21 -5.78
C ILE A 29 5.73 6.77 -5.40
N VAL A 30 4.82 6.62 -4.43
CA VAL A 30 4.38 5.32 -3.93
C VAL A 30 2.91 5.14 -4.26
N GLY A 31 2.55 4.02 -4.91
CA GLY A 31 1.17 3.58 -5.04
C GLY A 31 0.71 2.95 -3.72
N ALA A 32 -0.39 3.42 -3.16
CA ALA A 32 -0.93 2.96 -1.88
C ALA A 32 -2.23 2.15 -2.05
N ASP A 33 -2.28 1.26 -3.03
CA ASP A 33 -3.45 0.42 -3.29
C ASP A 33 -3.52 -0.75 -2.28
N ASN A 34 -4.71 -1.00 -1.73
CA ASN A 34 -4.97 -2.06 -0.74
C ASN A 34 -4.14 -1.96 0.56
N VAL A 35 -3.75 -0.74 0.95
CA VAL A 35 -2.98 -0.51 2.17
C VAL A 35 -3.92 -0.20 3.34
N SER A 36 -3.76 -0.94 4.44
CA SER A 36 -4.52 -0.71 5.68
C SER A 36 -3.98 0.51 6.44
N SER A 37 -4.84 1.23 7.17
CA SER A 37 -4.45 2.36 8.02
C SER A 37 -3.36 1.98 9.04
N LYS A 38 -3.41 0.75 9.57
CA LYS A 38 -2.40 0.23 10.52
C LYS A 38 -1.04 0.07 9.85
N GLN A 39 -1.01 -0.39 8.60
CA GLN A 39 0.22 -0.52 7.81
C GLN A 39 0.84 0.85 7.55
N MET A 40 0.02 1.83 7.13
CA MET A 40 0.51 3.20 6.93
C MET A 40 1.08 3.81 8.21
N GLN A 41 0.47 3.54 9.37
CA GLN A 41 0.98 4.00 10.64
C GLN A 41 2.33 3.34 10.98
N GLN A 42 2.47 2.04 10.77
CA GLN A 42 3.73 1.32 10.98
C GLN A 42 4.83 1.82 10.03
N ILE A 43 4.50 2.05 8.75
CA ILE A 43 5.41 2.64 7.77
C ILE A 43 5.87 4.03 8.25
N ARG A 44 4.93 4.88 8.72
CA ARG A 44 5.27 6.21 9.26
C ARG A 44 6.19 6.14 10.48
N ILE A 45 6.01 5.16 11.36
CA ILE A 45 6.89 4.96 12.52
C ILE A 45 8.27 4.49 12.06
N SER A 46 8.34 3.52 11.14
CA SER A 46 9.61 2.99 10.63
C SER A 46 10.45 4.02 9.86
N LEU A 47 9.77 4.95 9.19
CA LEU A 47 10.41 6.03 8.43
C LEU A 47 10.69 7.28 9.28
N CYS A 48 10.26 7.29 10.55
CA CYS A 48 10.43 8.44 11.42
C CYS A 48 11.91 8.81 11.56
N GLY A 49 12.24 10.08 11.35
CA GLY A 49 13.62 10.60 11.37
C GLY A 49 14.35 10.52 10.03
N LYS A 50 13.98 9.58 9.15
CA LYS A 50 14.65 9.36 7.85
C LYS A 50 13.88 9.92 6.67
N ALA A 51 12.56 9.75 6.68
CA ALA A 51 11.69 10.11 5.58
C ALA A 51 10.33 10.63 6.05
N VAL A 52 9.73 11.52 5.26
CA VAL A 52 8.40 12.06 5.52
C VAL A 52 7.42 11.57 4.47
N VAL A 53 6.38 10.86 4.90
CA VAL A 53 5.30 10.38 4.04
C VAL A 53 4.17 11.40 3.98
N LEU A 54 3.88 11.91 2.78
CA LEU A 54 2.77 12.81 2.49
C LEU A 54 1.77 12.14 1.54
N MET A 55 0.54 11.98 2.01
CA MET A 55 -0.59 11.59 1.16
C MET A 55 -1.39 12.86 0.81
N GLY A 56 -1.97 12.90 -0.38
CA GLY A 56 -2.65 14.10 -0.85
C GLY A 56 -3.66 13.88 -1.95
N LYS A 57 -4.53 14.86 -2.14
CA LYS A 57 -5.44 14.87 -3.29
C LYS A 57 -4.66 15.24 -4.56
N ASN A 58 -4.71 14.37 -5.57
CA ASN A 58 -3.94 14.52 -6.82
C ASN A 58 -4.09 15.90 -7.47
N THR A 59 -5.30 16.47 -7.49
CA THR A 59 -5.54 17.80 -8.08
C THR A 59 -4.81 18.92 -7.33
N MET A 60 -4.71 18.82 -6.00
CA MET A 60 -4.02 19.80 -5.16
C MET A 60 -2.51 19.68 -5.34
N MET A 61 -1.99 18.44 -5.29
CA MET A 61 -0.55 18.18 -5.47
C MET A 61 -0.07 18.61 -6.85
N ARG A 62 -0.85 18.32 -7.90
CA ARG A 62 -0.53 18.77 -9.27
C ARG A 62 -0.47 20.30 -9.37
N LYS A 63 -1.37 21.02 -8.69
CA LYS A 63 -1.34 22.49 -8.66
C LYS A 63 -0.12 23.03 -7.90
N ALA A 64 0.25 22.40 -6.79
CA ALA A 64 1.41 22.81 -6.00
C ALA A 64 2.71 22.64 -6.80
N ILE A 65 2.90 21.48 -7.42
CA ILE A 65 4.10 21.17 -8.21
C ILE A 65 4.21 22.10 -9.44
N ARG A 66 3.08 22.39 -10.11
CA ARG A 66 3.06 23.35 -11.23
C ARG A 66 3.45 24.77 -10.81
N GLY A 67 3.08 25.18 -9.60
CA GLY A 67 3.48 26.49 -9.05
C GLY A 67 4.96 26.58 -8.72
N HIS A 68 5.64 25.45 -8.47
CA HIS A 68 7.07 25.38 -8.14
C HIS A 68 7.96 25.01 -9.34
N LEU A 69 7.39 24.98 -10.54
CA LEU A 69 8.09 24.54 -11.75
C LEU A 69 9.21 25.50 -12.16
N GLU A 70 9.10 26.79 -11.77
CA GLU A 70 10.12 27.83 -12.00
C GLU A 70 11.44 27.55 -11.26
N ASN A 71 11.37 26.93 -10.08
CA ASN A 71 12.57 26.62 -9.28
C ASN A 71 13.25 25.34 -9.72
N ASN A 72 12.49 24.36 -10.24
CA ASN A 72 13.04 23.06 -10.58
C ASN A 72 12.28 22.40 -11.75
N PRO A 73 12.80 22.44 -12.99
CA PRO A 73 12.10 21.92 -14.17
C PRO A 73 11.99 20.39 -14.17
N ALA A 74 12.78 19.69 -13.35
CA ALA A 74 12.72 18.23 -13.20
C ALA A 74 11.35 17.73 -12.69
N LEU A 75 10.60 18.59 -11.99
CA LEU A 75 9.30 18.28 -11.42
C LEU A 75 8.22 18.03 -12.49
N GLU A 76 8.41 18.50 -13.72
CA GLU A 76 7.46 18.27 -14.81
C GLU A 76 7.30 16.77 -15.13
N LYS A 77 8.40 16.01 -15.00
CA LYS A 77 8.42 14.55 -15.20
C LYS A 77 7.58 13.79 -14.17
N LEU A 78 7.26 14.40 -13.02
CA LEU A 78 6.42 13.77 -11.99
C LEU A 78 4.93 13.88 -12.31
N LEU A 79 4.49 14.90 -13.05
CA LEU A 79 3.08 15.14 -13.38
C LEU A 79 2.32 13.95 -13.99
N PRO A 80 2.89 13.18 -14.95
CA PRO A 80 2.18 12.04 -15.53
C PRO A 80 2.01 10.88 -14.55
N HIS A 81 2.90 10.74 -13.56
CA HIS A 81 2.92 9.64 -12.60
C HIS A 81 1.94 9.85 -11.42
N ILE A 82 1.40 11.06 -11.25
CA ILE A 82 0.40 11.36 -10.20
C ILE A 82 -1.00 10.96 -10.69
N ARG A 83 -1.27 9.65 -10.70
CA ARG A 83 -2.57 9.04 -11.06
C ARG A 83 -2.88 7.88 -10.11
N GLY A 84 -4.16 7.70 -9.77
CA GLY A 84 -4.59 6.67 -8.82
C GLY A 84 -4.37 7.07 -7.35
N ASN A 85 -4.26 6.08 -6.48
CA ASN A 85 -4.01 6.29 -5.06
C ASN A 85 -2.49 6.40 -4.82
N VAL A 86 -1.97 7.63 -4.86
CA VAL A 86 -0.53 7.90 -4.78
C VAL A 86 -0.15 8.73 -3.56
N GLY A 87 1.02 8.43 -3.03
CA GLY A 87 1.69 9.15 -1.96
C GLY A 87 3.10 9.59 -2.36
N PHE A 88 3.58 10.64 -1.70
CA PHE A 88 4.96 11.07 -1.79
C PHE A 88 5.73 10.66 -0.53
N VAL A 89 6.95 10.18 -0.71
CA VAL A 89 7.89 9.95 0.39
C VAL A 89 9.11 10.81 0.13
N PHE A 90 9.35 11.78 1.01
CA PHE A 90 10.47 12.72 0.93
C PHE A 90 11.62 12.25 1.79
N THR A 91 12.84 12.29 1.24
CA THR A 91 14.02 11.66 1.84
C THR A 91 15.28 12.48 1.56
N LYS A 92 16.17 12.62 2.55
CA LYS A 92 17.54 13.18 2.32
C LYS A 92 18.58 12.07 2.13
N GLU A 93 18.33 10.92 2.74
CA GLU A 93 19.17 9.72 2.70
C GLU A 93 19.17 9.02 1.33
N ASP A 94 19.77 7.84 1.26
CA ASP A 94 19.96 7.08 0.03
C ASP A 94 18.70 6.34 -0.44
N LEU A 95 18.51 6.32 -1.76
CA LEU A 95 17.30 5.77 -2.38
C LEU A 95 17.18 4.25 -2.17
N SER A 96 18.30 3.53 -2.12
CA SER A 96 18.33 2.08 -1.89
C SER A 96 17.79 1.73 -0.51
N GLU A 97 18.28 2.40 0.54
CA GLU A 97 17.90 2.09 1.92
C GLU A 97 16.41 2.31 2.16
N ILE A 98 15.86 3.43 1.69
CA ILE A 98 14.42 3.71 1.83
C ILE A 98 13.59 2.71 1.04
N ARG A 99 14.04 2.32 -0.17
CA ARG A 99 13.35 1.29 -0.95
C ARG A 99 13.32 -0.04 -0.19
N ASP A 100 14.44 -0.44 0.39
CA ASP A 100 14.53 -1.70 1.13
C ASP A 100 13.70 -1.66 2.42
N MET A 101 13.66 -0.52 3.12
CA MET A 101 12.77 -0.29 4.27
C MET A 101 11.28 -0.35 3.88
N LEU A 102 10.91 0.23 2.74
CA LEU A 102 9.54 0.17 2.22
C LEU A 102 9.15 -1.26 1.84
N LEU A 103 10.07 -2.01 1.21
CA LEU A 103 9.84 -3.40 0.81
C LEU A 103 9.80 -4.35 2.01
N ALA A 104 10.65 -4.15 3.02
CA ALA A 104 10.68 -4.97 4.23
C ALA A 104 9.37 -4.87 5.02
N ASN A 105 8.70 -3.72 4.98
CA ASN A 105 7.42 -3.49 5.64
C ASN A 105 6.20 -3.88 4.79
N LYS A 106 6.41 -4.55 3.64
CA LYS A 106 5.31 -5.07 2.82
C LYS A 106 4.64 -6.24 3.56
N VAL A 107 3.54 -5.94 4.25
CA VAL A 107 2.76 -6.95 4.98
C VAL A 107 1.97 -7.80 3.99
N PRO A 108 2.08 -9.15 4.05
CA PRO A 108 1.17 -10.02 3.32
C PRO A 108 -0.24 -9.83 3.87
N ALA A 109 -1.13 -9.28 3.06
CA ALA A 109 -2.53 -9.15 3.41
C ALA A 109 -3.25 -10.47 3.11
N ALA A 110 -4.16 -10.86 4.01
CA ALA A 110 -5.07 -11.97 3.74
C ALA A 110 -5.95 -11.63 2.53
N ALA A 111 -6.26 -12.64 1.71
CA ALA A 111 -7.15 -12.46 0.57
C ALA A 111 -8.54 -12.00 1.06
N HIS A 112 -9.03 -10.89 0.51
CA HIS A 112 -10.37 -10.39 0.75
C HIS A 112 -11.35 -10.95 -0.29
N ALA A 113 -12.55 -11.31 0.14
CA ALA A 113 -13.59 -11.80 -0.76
C ALA A 113 -13.90 -10.72 -1.83
N GLY A 114 -13.87 -11.12 -3.10
CA GLY A 114 -14.10 -10.23 -4.25
C GLY A 114 -12.89 -9.43 -4.72
N ALA A 115 -11.71 -9.58 -4.08
CA ALA A 115 -10.47 -8.99 -4.57
C ALA A 115 -9.82 -9.90 -5.62
N ILE A 116 -9.29 -9.30 -6.70
CA ILE A 116 -8.52 -10.02 -7.72
C ILE A 116 -7.17 -10.40 -7.11
N ALA A 117 -6.79 -11.68 -7.22
CA ALA A 117 -5.53 -12.17 -6.67
C ALA A 117 -4.33 -11.64 -7.49
N PRO A 118 -3.37 -10.93 -6.87
CA PRO A 118 -2.19 -10.44 -7.57
C PRO A 118 -1.15 -11.54 -7.81
N CYS A 119 -1.18 -12.61 -7.00
CA CYS A 119 -0.29 -13.76 -7.08
C CYS A 119 -1.13 -15.04 -7.04
N GLU A 120 -0.57 -16.13 -7.58
CA GLU A 120 -1.18 -17.46 -7.51
C GLU A 120 -1.27 -17.95 -6.06
N VAL A 121 -2.43 -18.48 -5.68
CA VAL A 121 -2.70 -19.00 -4.34
C VAL A 121 -2.68 -20.52 -4.39
N THR A 122 -1.69 -21.12 -3.74
CA THR A 122 -1.54 -22.58 -3.61
C THR A 122 -1.93 -23.05 -2.22
N VAL A 123 -2.72 -24.12 -2.12
CA VAL A 123 -3.03 -24.77 -0.84
C VAL A 123 -2.17 -26.03 -0.71
N PRO A 124 -1.30 -26.15 0.32
CA PRO A 124 -0.54 -27.38 0.54
C PRO A 124 -1.45 -28.54 0.97
N ALA A 125 -1.08 -29.77 0.59
CA ALA A 125 -1.70 -30.97 1.13
C ALA A 125 -1.35 -31.13 2.60
N GLN A 126 -2.32 -30.95 3.50
CA GLN A 126 -2.12 -31.08 4.94
C GLN A 126 -3.44 -31.43 5.63
N ASN A 127 -3.36 -32.02 6.83
CA ASN A 127 -4.52 -32.18 7.71
C ASN A 127 -5.05 -30.80 8.15
N THR A 128 -6.32 -30.52 7.88
CA THR A 128 -6.90 -29.18 8.15
C THR A 128 -7.37 -28.99 9.59
N GLY A 129 -7.42 -30.05 10.40
CA GLY A 129 -7.88 -30.00 11.79
C GLY A 129 -9.36 -29.62 11.95
N LEU A 130 -10.10 -29.52 10.84
CA LEU A 130 -11.54 -29.21 10.82
C LEU A 130 -12.36 -30.49 10.98
N GLY A 131 -13.52 -30.38 11.62
CA GLY A 131 -14.47 -31.50 11.69
C GLY A 131 -15.08 -31.86 10.33
N PRO A 132 -15.63 -33.08 10.18
CA PRO A 132 -16.19 -33.57 8.91
C PRO A 132 -17.39 -32.76 8.40
N GLU A 133 -18.03 -31.95 9.24
CA GLU A 133 -19.20 -31.12 8.90
C GLU A 133 -18.90 -30.04 7.85
N LYS A 134 -17.65 -29.53 7.80
CA LYS A 134 -17.27 -28.39 6.95
C LYS A 134 -16.65 -28.81 5.61
N THR A 135 -16.72 -30.09 5.26
CA THR A 135 -16.15 -30.65 4.03
C THR A 135 -16.87 -30.16 2.77
N SER A 136 -18.18 -29.90 2.85
CA SER A 136 -19.00 -29.36 1.75
C SER A 136 -18.56 -27.97 1.29
N PHE A 137 -18.13 -27.11 2.22
CA PHE A 137 -17.66 -25.75 1.93
C PHE A 137 -16.39 -25.77 1.06
N SER A 138 -15.44 -26.64 1.37
CA SER A 138 -14.20 -26.76 0.58
C SER A 138 -14.43 -27.36 -0.80
N GLN A 139 -15.36 -28.30 -0.93
CA GLN A 139 -15.76 -28.84 -2.23
C GLN A 139 -16.40 -27.77 -3.12
N ALA A 140 -17.25 -26.91 -2.55
CA ALA A 140 -17.84 -25.78 -3.27
C ALA A 140 -16.79 -24.76 -3.79
N LEU A 141 -15.64 -24.67 -3.13
CA LEU A 141 -14.49 -23.85 -3.55
C LEU A 141 -13.58 -24.56 -4.58
N GLY A 142 -13.95 -25.77 -5.02
CA GLY A 142 -13.14 -26.57 -5.96
C GLY A 142 -11.94 -27.26 -5.33
N LEU A 143 -11.83 -27.29 -3.99
CA LEU A 143 -10.78 -28.00 -3.28
C LEU A 143 -11.19 -29.46 -3.04
N TRP A 144 -10.43 -30.38 -3.63
CA TRP A 144 -10.63 -31.82 -3.43
C TRP A 144 -10.01 -32.27 -2.09
N ILE A 145 -10.87 -32.62 -1.13
CA ILE A 145 -10.50 -33.09 0.22
C ILE A 145 -11.04 -34.50 0.43
N SER A 146 -10.22 -35.39 0.98
CA SER A 146 -10.59 -36.77 1.36
C SER A 146 -10.54 -36.93 2.88
N LEU A 147 -11.49 -37.68 3.47
CA LEU A 147 -11.48 -38.00 4.90
C LEU A 147 -10.55 -39.17 5.20
N LEU A 148 -9.57 -38.96 6.08
CA LEU A 148 -8.66 -40.00 6.61
C LEU A 148 -8.77 -40.00 8.14
N CYS A 149 -9.15 -41.14 8.72
CA CYS A 149 -9.29 -41.36 10.17
C CYS A 149 -10.08 -40.24 10.90
N GLY A 150 -11.24 -39.83 10.36
CA GLY A 150 -12.10 -38.82 10.99
C GLY A 150 -11.66 -37.37 10.79
N SER A 151 -10.55 -37.12 10.09
CA SER A 151 -10.05 -35.78 9.77
C SER A 151 -9.95 -35.53 8.24
N PRO A 152 -10.31 -34.34 7.74
CA PRO A 152 -10.19 -33.98 6.34
C PRO A 152 -8.73 -33.70 5.93
N PHE A 153 -8.26 -34.43 4.91
CA PHE A 153 -6.94 -34.32 4.29
C PHE A 153 -7.08 -33.68 2.89
N SER A 154 -6.46 -32.53 2.67
CA SER A 154 -6.46 -31.87 1.35
C SER A 154 -5.39 -32.46 0.42
N ARG A 155 -5.66 -32.50 -0.89
CA ARG A 155 -4.59 -32.64 -1.90
C ARG A 155 -4.08 -31.26 -2.31
N THR A 156 -2.80 -31.17 -2.67
CA THR A 156 -2.19 -29.92 -3.11
C THR A 156 -2.90 -29.44 -4.37
N LEU A 157 -3.48 -28.25 -4.31
CA LEU A 157 -4.19 -27.65 -5.45
C LEU A 157 -3.70 -26.22 -5.65
N SER A 158 -3.44 -25.90 -6.90
CA SER A 158 -3.20 -24.53 -7.34
C SER A 158 -4.49 -24.00 -7.96
N CYS A 159 -5.04 -22.92 -7.40
CA CYS A 159 -6.22 -22.26 -7.95
C CYS A 159 -5.83 -20.87 -8.42
N LYS A 160 -6.16 -20.56 -9.68
CA LYS A 160 -6.23 -19.18 -10.16
C LYS A 160 -7.61 -18.62 -9.80
N LEU A 161 -7.63 -17.62 -8.93
CA LEU A 161 -8.81 -16.85 -8.53
C LEU A 161 -8.81 -15.50 -9.26
#